data_AF-A0A3B4ACB3-F1
#
_entry.id   AF-A0A3B4ACB3-F1
#
_cell.length_a   1.000
_cell.length_b   1.000
_cell.length_c   1.000
_cell.angle_alpha   90.00
_cell.angle_beta   90.00
_cell.angle_gamma   90.00
#
_symmetry.space_group_name_H-M   'P 1'
#
loop_
_entity.id
_entity.type
_entity.pdbx_description
1 polymer ?
#
loop_
_entity_poly.entity_id
_entity_poly.type
_entity_poly.pdbx_seq_one_letter_code
_entity_poly.pdbx_strand_id
1 'polypeptide(L)'
;SLCVCVEFACSLCVCVEFACSLCVCVEFACSLCVCVEFACSLCVCVEFACSLCVCVEFACSLCVCVEFACSLCVCVEFACSLCVCVEFACSLCVCVEFACSLCVCVEFACSLCVCVEFACSPCVCVCI
;
A
#
# COMPACT_ATOMS: atom_id res chain seq x y z
N SER A 1 -12.49 -18.41 -1.34
CA SER A 1 -11.90 -17.15 -1.81
C SER A 1 -11.87 -17.14 -3.33
N LEU A 2 -12.19 -16.01 -3.94
CA LEU A 2 -11.71 -15.70 -5.29
C LEU A 2 -10.46 -14.82 -5.06
N CYS A 3 -9.48 -14.80 -5.95
CA CYS A 3 -8.37 -13.82 -5.99
C CYS A 3 -8.16 -13.48 -7.46
N VAL A 4 -7.88 -12.21 -7.77
CA VAL A 4 -7.58 -11.78 -9.14
C VAL A 4 -6.37 -10.88 -9.07
N CYS A 5 -5.27 -11.31 -9.66
CA CYS A 5 -4.04 -10.53 -9.75
C CYS A 5 -3.86 -10.14 -11.22
N VAL A 6 -3.49 -8.89 -11.47
CA VAL A 6 -3.10 -8.43 -12.81
C VAL A 6 -1.74 -7.78 -12.72
N GLU A 7 -0.76 -8.40 -13.38
CA GLU A 7 0.63 -7.95 -13.39
C GLU A 7 1.05 -7.54 -14.80
N PHE A 8 1.69 -6.38 -14.91
CA PHE A 8 2.40 -5.94 -16.11
C PHE A 8 3.81 -5.47 -15.74
N ALA A 9 4.82 -6.25 -16.13
CA ALA A 9 6.20 -6.02 -15.73
C ALA A 9 7.20 -6.05 -16.89
N CYS A 10 8.14 -5.10 -16.90
CA CYS A 10 9.32 -5.10 -17.79
C CYS A 10 10.62 -5.57 -17.09
N SER A 11 10.55 -5.93 -15.80
CA SER A 11 11.62 -6.48 -14.95
C SER A 11 11.02 -7.05 -13.64
N LEU A 12 11.82 -7.47 -12.66
CA LEU A 12 11.38 -8.38 -11.58
C LEU A 12 10.29 -7.80 -10.63
N CYS A 13 9.15 -8.49 -10.53
CA CYS A 13 8.07 -8.26 -9.57
C CYS A 13 7.90 -9.42 -8.59
N VAL A 14 7.58 -9.13 -7.32
CA VAL A 14 7.15 -10.12 -6.33
C VAL A 14 6.01 -9.54 -5.52
N CYS A 15 4.98 -10.36 -5.38
CA CYS A 15 3.63 -9.94 -5.05
C CYS A 15 3.12 -10.61 -3.76
N VAL A 16 1.94 -10.17 -3.36
CA VAL A 16 1.46 -9.83 -2.01
C VAL A 16 0.24 -10.76 -1.78
N GLU A 17 0.04 -11.58 -0.74
CA GLU A 17 -1.32 -12.17 -0.48
C GLU A 17 -1.47 -12.95 0.85
N PHE A 18 -2.47 -12.59 1.67
CA PHE A 18 -3.18 -13.54 2.55
C PHE A 18 -4.68 -13.31 2.47
N ALA A 19 -5.47 -14.37 2.41
CA ALA A 19 -6.91 -14.36 2.67
C ALA A 19 -7.55 -15.74 2.49
N CYS A 20 -8.79 -15.85 3.00
CA CYS A 20 -9.76 -16.94 2.79
C CYS A 20 -11.08 -16.46 2.08
N SER A 21 -11.16 -15.17 1.67
CA SER A 21 -12.20 -14.50 0.84
C SER A 21 -11.55 -13.45 -0.12
N LEU A 22 -12.29 -12.73 -0.98
CA LEU A 22 -11.69 -12.11 -2.22
C LEU A 22 -11.14 -10.68 -2.13
N CYS A 23 -9.98 -10.48 -2.79
CA CYS A 23 -9.25 -9.23 -2.97
C CYS A 23 -8.40 -9.22 -4.27
N VAL A 24 -8.20 -8.04 -4.88
CA VAL A 24 -7.62 -7.90 -6.24
C VAL A 24 -6.53 -6.83 -6.30
N CYS A 25 -5.34 -7.31 -6.64
CA CYS A 25 -4.09 -6.56 -6.72
C CYS A 25 -3.74 -6.28 -8.19
N VAL A 26 -3.36 -5.04 -8.47
CA VAL A 26 -2.95 -4.59 -9.80
C VAL A 26 -1.58 -3.94 -9.69
N GLU A 27 -0.59 -4.56 -10.34
CA GLU A 27 0.80 -4.11 -10.30
C GLU A 27 1.29 -3.69 -11.69
N PHE A 28 1.87 -2.50 -11.77
CA PHE A 28 2.57 -2.01 -12.95
C PHE A 28 4.00 -1.60 -12.59
N ALA A 29 4.96 -2.39 -13.08
CA ALA A 29 6.38 -2.23 -12.72
C ALA A 29 7.31 -2.10 -13.93
N CYS A 30 8.16 -1.08 -13.91
CA CYS A 30 9.26 -0.89 -14.88
C CYS A 30 10.65 -1.29 -14.30
N SER A 31 10.69 -1.88 -13.11
CA SER A 31 11.86 -2.09 -12.23
C SER A 31 11.56 -3.15 -11.14
N LEU A 32 12.30 -3.20 -10.02
CA LEU A 32 12.15 -4.22 -8.97
C LEU A 32 11.02 -3.88 -7.97
N CYS A 33 9.97 -4.69 -7.84
CA CYS A 33 8.92 -4.50 -6.82
C CYS A 33 8.78 -5.72 -5.88
N VAL A 34 8.53 -5.48 -4.60
CA VAL A 34 8.21 -6.50 -3.59
C VAL A 34 6.98 -6.06 -2.79
N CYS A 35 5.93 -6.83 -2.85
CA CYS A 35 4.65 -6.53 -2.27
C CYS A 35 4.30 -7.74 -1.38
N VAL A 36 3.94 -7.52 -0.10
CA VAL A 36 3.41 -8.55 0.81
C VAL A 36 2.06 -8.13 1.41
N GLU A 37 0.98 -8.89 1.15
CA GLU A 37 -0.38 -8.51 1.59
C GLU A 37 -0.85 -9.57 2.57
N PHE A 38 -1.61 -9.16 3.58
CA PHE A 38 -2.28 -10.08 4.47
C PHE A 38 -3.70 -9.61 4.82
N ALA A 39 -4.73 -10.34 4.40
CA ALA A 39 -6.13 -9.96 4.58
C ALA A 39 -7.01 -11.09 5.18
N CYS A 40 -8.07 -10.71 5.91
CA CYS A 40 -9.10 -11.63 6.41
C CYS A 40 -10.50 -11.35 5.82
N SER A 41 -10.57 -10.68 4.66
CA SER A 41 -11.74 -9.92 4.17
C SER A 41 -11.45 -9.27 2.80
N LEU A 42 -12.21 -8.24 2.37
CA LEU A 42 -12.09 -7.59 1.05
C LEU A 42 -10.96 -6.55 1.02
N CYS A 43 -10.01 -6.67 0.11
CA CYS A 43 -8.93 -5.69 -0.13
C CYS A 43 -8.78 -5.35 -1.62
N VAL A 44 -8.30 -4.14 -1.92
CA VAL A 44 -7.96 -3.68 -3.28
C VAL A 44 -6.69 -2.86 -3.21
N CYS A 45 -5.66 -3.33 -3.90
CA CYS A 45 -4.34 -2.73 -3.84
C CYS A 45 -3.87 -2.44 -5.25
N VAL A 46 -3.41 -1.22 -5.48
CA VAL A 46 -2.96 -0.77 -6.80
C VAL A 46 -1.62 -0.09 -6.66
N GLU A 47 -0.62 -0.67 -7.33
CA GLU A 47 0.74 -0.20 -7.25
C GLU A 47 1.29 0.18 -8.63
N PHE A 48 1.87 1.38 -8.70
CA PHE A 48 2.58 1.89 -9.87
C PHE A 48 4.01 2.28 -9.51
N ALA A 49 4.98 1.51 -10.00
CA ALA A 49 6.38 1.69 -9.64
C ALA A 49 7.29 1.90 -10.86
N CYS A 50 8.08 2.98 -10.79
CA CYS A 50 9.17 3.31 -11.71
C CYS A 50 10.54 3.30 -11.01
N SER A 51 10.78 2.33 -10.13
CA SER A 51 12.08 1.98 -9.48
C SER A 51 11.95 0.83 -8.45
N LEU A 52 12.84 0.73 -7.44
CA LEU A 52 12.76 -0.25 -6.33
C LEU A 52 11.61 0.11 -5.35
N CYS A 53 10.64 -0.78 -5.09
CA CYS A 53 9.59 -0.57 -4.08
C CYS A 53 9.39 -1.79 -3.19
N VAL A 54 9.07 -1.56 -1.91
CA VAL A 54 8.70 -2.60 -0.95
C VAL A 54 7.44 -2.19 -0.21
N CYS A 55 6.35 -2.93 -0.40
CA CYS A 55 5.03 -2.61 0.13
C CYS A 55 4.56 -3.78 0.99
N VAL A 56 4.11 -3.49 2.21
CA VAL A 56 3.64 -4.53 3.15
C VAL A 56 2.33 -4.10 3.77
N GLU A 57 1.26 -4.84 3.50
CA GLU A 57 -0.07 -4.53 3.98
C GLU A 57 -0.63 -5.63 4.87
N PHE A 58 -1.22 -5.25 6.01
CA PHE A 58 -1.94 -6.15 6.91
C PHE A 58 -3.33 -5.60 7.22
N ALA A 59 -4.37 -6.29 6.75
CA ALA A 59 -5.76 -5.88 6.84
C ALA A 59 -6.68 -6.89 7.54
N CYS A 60 -7.38 -6.41 8.57
CA CYS A 60 -8.53 -7.09 9.17
C CYS A 60 -9.80 -6.27 8.88
N SER A 61 -10.57 -6.67 7.86
CA SER A 61 -11.72 -6.01 7.19
C SER A 61 -11.37 -5.20 5.90
N LEU A 62 -12.13 -4.14 5.51
CA LEU A 62 -12.17 -3.61 4.14
C LEU A 62 -11.13 -2.49 3.87
N CYS A 63 -10.13 -2.71 3.03
CA CYS A 63 -9.08 -1.73 2.73
C CYS A 63 -8.92 -1.42 1.22
N VAL A 64 -8.53 -0.18 0.92
CA VAL A 64 -8.13 0.25 -0.44
C VAL A 64 -6.85 1.05 -0.36
N CYS A 65 -5.82 0.57 -1.03
CA CYS A 65 -4.49 1.15 -0.99
C CYS A 65 -4.02 1.45 -2.41
N VAL A 66 -3.49 2.66 -2.63
CA VAL A 66 -3.00 3.10 -3.93
C VAL A 66 -1.66 3.78 -3.77
N GLU A 67 -0.64 3.20 -4.39
CA GLU A 67 0.73 3.69 -4.29
C GLU A 67 1.31 4.05 -5.65
N PHE A 68 1.94 5.22 -5.71
CA PHE A 68 2.68 5.71 -6.87
C PHE A 68 4.11 6.10 -6.49
N ALA A 69 5.10 5.37 -7.02
CA ALA A 69 6.49 5.53 -6.64
C ALA A 69 7.46 5.73 -7.82
N CYS A 70 8.36 6.72 -7.67
CA CYS A 70 9.44 7.06 -8.60
C CYS A 70 10.78 7.29 -7.87
N SER A 71 11.47 6.22 -7.44
CA SER A 71 12.95 6.01 -7.26
C SER A 71 13.35 5.03 -6.13
N LEU A 72 12.76 5.10 -4.93
CA LEU A 72 12.85 4.06 -3.88
C LEU A 72 11.76 4.26 -2.80
N CYS A 73 10.90 3.28 -2.50
CA CYS A 73 9.91 3.41 -1.42
C CYS A 73 9.82 2.15 -0.55
N VAL A 74 9.55 2.35 0.74
CA VAL A 74 9.17 1.28 1.68
C VAL A 74 7.91 1.70 2.42
N CYS A 75 6.81 0.98 2.21
CA CYS A 75 5.51 1.31 2.77
C CYS A 75 5.03 0.11 3.60
N VAL A 76 4.59 0.38 4.83
CA VAL A 76 4.07 -0.64 5.73
C VAL A 76 2.78 -0.18 6.36
N GLU A 77 1.69 -0.85 6.02
CA GLU A 77 0.34 -0.51 6.50
C GLU A 77 -0.25 -1.62 7.36
N PHE A 78 -0.77 -1.24 8.52
CA PHE A 78 -1.52 -2.12 9.41
C PHE A 78 -2.90 -1.55 9.71
N ALA A 79 -3.94 -2.22 9.21
CA ALA A 79 -5.32 -1.80 9.34
C ALA A 79 -6.21 -2.83 10.05
N CYS A 80 -6.93 -2.36 11.07
CA CYS A 80 -8.02 -3.07 11.72
C CYS A 80 -9.30 -2.25 11.59
N SER A 81 -10.22 -2.64 10.69
CA SER A 81 -11.43 -1.94 10.17
C SER A 81 -11.28 -1.29 8.76
N LEU A 82 -12.10 -0.29 8.38
CA LEU A 82 -12.22 0.26 7.01
C LEU A 82 -11.23 1.42 6.74
N CYS A 83 -10.31 1.29 5.78
CA CYS A 83 -9.28 2.30 5.49
C CYS A 83 -9.11 2.59 3.99
N VAL A 84 -8.69 3.82 3.67
CA VAL A 84 -8.27 4.23 2.32
C VAL A 84 -6.97 5.02 2.41
N CYS A 85 -5.92 4.52 1.80
CA CYS A 85 -4.60 5.13 1.80
C CYS A 85 -4.15 5.41 0.36
N VAL A 86 -3.61 6.61 0.14
CA VAL A 86 -3.06 7.02 -1.16
C VAL A 86 -1.71 7.69 -0.96
N GLU A 87 -0.67 7.11 -1.54
CA GLU A 87 0.69 7.59 -1.41
C GLU A 87 1.30 7.96 -2.77
N PHE A 88 1.94 9.13 -2.83
CA PHE A 88 2.69 9.60 -3.98
C PHE A 88 4.12 9.99 -3.61
N ALA A 89 5.09 9.24 -4.11
CA ALA A 89 6.50 9.43 -3.80
C ALA A 89 7.38 9.65 -5.04
N CYS A 90 8.17 10.72 -5.02
CA CYS A 90 9.15 11.07 -6.06
C CYS A 90 10.57 11.23 -5.48
N SER A 91 11.08 10.17 -4.81
CA SER A 91 12.43 10.01 -4.19
C SER A 91 12.43 8.86 -3.14
N LEU A 92 13.47 8.70 -2.29
CA LEU A 92 13.48 7.77 -1.15
C LEU A 92 12.40 8.12 -0.08
N CYS A 93 11.47 7.20 0.21
CA CYS A 93 10.52 7.36 1.32
C CYS A 93 10.39 6.08 2.17
N VAL A 94 10.08 6.26 3.45
CA VAL A 94 9.68 5.17 4.35
C VAL A 94 8.43 5.59 5.12
N CYS A 95 7.31 4.92 4.86
CA CYS A 95 6.02 5.22 5.48
C CYS A 95 5.55 4.01 6.29
N VAL A 96 5.10 4.27 7.52
CA VAL A 96 4.52 3.25 8.39
C VAL A 96 3.22 3.75 9.00
N GLU A 97 2.12 3.11 8.64
CA GLU A 97 0.79 3.49 9.10
C GLU A 97 0.16 2.40 9.97
N PHE A 98 -0.38 2.80 11.12
CA PHE A 98 -1.15 1.93 12.00
C PHE A 98 -2.53 2.53 12.29
N ALA A 99 -3.58 1.82 11.87
CA ALA A 99 -4.95 2.25 12.01
C ALA A 99 -5.85 1.22 12.70
N CYS A 100 -6.58 1.67 13.73
CA CYS A 100 -7.67 0.95 14.38
C CYS A 100 -8.94 1.82 14.33
N SER A 101 -9.94 1.45 13.51
CA SER A 101 -11.14 2.23 13.08
C SER A 101 -11.00 3.06 11.77
N LEU A 102 -12.06 3.77 11.35
CA LEU A 102 -12.28 4.27 9.98
C LEU A 102 -11.35 5.45 9.60
N CYS A 103 -10.46 5.30 8.62
CA CYS A 103 -9.43 6.32 8.31
C CYS A 103 -9.24 6.58 6.81
N VAL A 104 -8.82 7.80 6.48
CA VAL A 104 -8.40 8.20 5.13
C VAL A 104 -7.09 8.98 5.21
N CYS A 105 -6.06 8.47 4.56
CA CYS A 105 -4.72 9.06 4.55
C CYS A 105 -4.29 9.39 3.11
N VAL A 106 -3.69 10.56 2.93
CA VAL A 106 -3.07 10.95 1.67
C VAL A 106 -1.70 11.57 1.93
N GLU A 107 -0.66 10.96 1.35
CA GLU A 107 0.71 11.43 1.49
C GLU A 107 1.34 11.82 0.14
N PHE A 108 2.00 12.97 0.10
CA PHE A 108 2.84 13.40 -1.01
C PHE A 108 4.27 13.66 -0.53
N ALA A 109 5.28 13.15 -1.25
CA ALA A 109 6.67 13.34 -0.90
C ALA A 109 7.60 13.56 -2.11
N CYS A 110 8.52 14.52 -1.98
CA CYS A 110 9.58 14.82 -2.95
C CYS A 110 10.94 15.01 -2.26
N SER A 111 11.95 14.26 -2.69
CA SER A 111 13.37 14.19 -2.23
C SER A 111 13.79 13.25 -1.07
N LEU A 112 13.16 13.27 0.14
CA LEU A 112 13.39 12.25 1.20
C LEU A 112 12.38 12.41 2.37
N CYS A 113 11.70 11.36 2.82
CA CYS A 113 10.82 11.43 4.01
C CYS A 113 10.76 10.11 4.82
N VAL A 114 10.48 10.24 6.11
CA VAL A 114 10.10 9.12 6.99
C VAL A 114 8.87 9.55 7.79
N CYS A 115 7.76 8.85 7.56
CA CYS A 115 6.46 9.11 8.20
C CYS A 115 6.06 7.92 9.06
N VAL A 116 5.54 8.20 10.26
CA VAL A 116 4.93 7.17 11.11
C VAL A 116 3.65 7.73 11.71
N GLU A 117 2.52 7.11 11.35
CA GLU A 117 1.21 7.53 11.81
C GLU A 117 0.51 6.45 12.65
N PHE A 118 -0.16 6.90 13.71
CA PHE A 118 -0.95 6.04 14.60
C PHE A 118 -2.33 6.66 14.84
N ALA A 119 -3.38 5.94 14.44
CA ALA A 119 -4.76 6.37 14.60
C ALA A 119 -5.65 5.34 15.31
N CYS A 120 -6.41 5.80 16.29
CA CYS A 120 -7.35 5.00 17.09
C CYS A 120 -8.71 5.72 17.24
N SER A 121 -9.35 6.12 16.13
CA SER A 121 -10.70 6.70 16.00
C SER A 121 -10.85 7.25 14.56
N PRO A 122 -12.05 7.66 14.10
CA PRO A 122 -12.19 8.22 12.76
C PRO A 122 -11.31 9.46 12.55
N CYS A 123 -10.51 9.46 11.48
CA CYS A 123 -9.55 10.52 11.19
C CYS A 123 -9.31 10.67 9.67
N VAL A 124 -8.86 11.87 9.29
CA VAL A 124 -8.41 12.20 7.94
C VAL A 124 -7.07 12.91 8.05
N CYS A 125 -6.06 12.34 7.41
CA CYS A 125 -4.69 12.84 7.39
C CYS A 125 -4.31 13.27 5.97
N VAL A 126 -3.67 14.43 5.84
CA VAL A 126 -3.09 14.89 4.57
C VAL A 126 -1.70 15.43 4.85
N CYS A 127 -0.70 14.74 4.33
CA CYS A 127 0.71 15.09 4.43
C CYS A 127 1.23 15.49 3.04
N ILE A 128 1.99 16.60 2.96
CA ILE A 128 2.54 17.19 1.73
C ILE A 128 4.05 17.37 1.88
#